data_AF-A0A852Z8C5-F1
#
_entry.id   AF-A0A852Z8C5-F1
#
_cell.length_a   1.000
_cell.length_b   1.000
_cell.length_c   1.000
_cell.angle_alpha   90.00
_cell.angle_beta   90.00
_cell.angle_gamma   90.00
#
_symmetry.space_group_name_H-M   'P 1'
#
loop_
_entity.id
_entity.type
_entity.pdbx_description
1 polymer ?
#
loop_
_entity_poly.entity_id
_entity_poly.type
_entity_poly.pdbx_seq_one_letter_code
_entity_poly.pdbx_strand_id
1 'polypeptide(L)'
;MAGLTLLAVAMGWLSFVRPDGSFWVDVLPASLLAALGMSLAFIPSLGTAISAAPPEDGGLASGIVNVSYQVGSALGLAVVTIRGNRSAAPTDADPAEKVTA
;
A
#
# COMPACT_ATOMS: atom_id res chain seq x y z
N MET A 1 12.57 15.51 1.44
CA MET A 1 13.49 14.35 1.33
C MET A 1 13.54 13.52 2.60
N ALA A 2 13.60 14.12 3.81
CA ALA A 2 13.59 13.39 5.08
C ALA A 2 12.45 12.34 5.21
N GLY A 3 11.23 12.65 4.77
CA GLY A 3 10.10 11.71 4.77
C GLY A 3 10.30 10.50 3.84
N LEU A 4 10.88 10.71 2.65
CA LEU A 4 11.18 9.63 1.69
C LEU A 4 12.29 8.71 2.21
N THR A 5 13.32 9.27 2.83
CA THR A 5 14.38 8.47 3.47
C THR A 5 13.84 7.65 4.64
N LEU A 6 12.96 8.22 5.47
CA LEU A 6 12.27 7.50 6.55
C LEU A 6 11.42 6.34 6.01
N LEU A 7 10.67 6.58 4.93
CA LEU A 7 9.85 5.57 4.29
C LEU A 7 10.70 4.43 3.70
N ALA A 8 11.82 4.76 3.07
CA ALA A 8 12.76 3.77 2.52
C ALA A 8 13.36 2.88 3.63
N VAL A 9 13.75 3.48 4.75
CA VAL A 9 14.25 2.74 5.92
C VAL A 9 13.16 1.81 6.48
N ALA A 10 11.92 2.28 6.59
CA ALA A 10 10.80 1.48 7.06
C ALA A 10 10.48 0.29 6.14
N MET A 11 10.48 0.48 4.82
CA MET A 11 10.31 -0.60 3.85
C MET A 11 11.47 -1.61 3.93
N GLY A 12 12.71 -1.12 4.07
CA GLY A 12 13.88 -1.97 4.26
C GLY A 12 13.74 -2.84 5.52
N TRP A 13 13.30 -2.24 6.62
CA TRP A 13 13.06 -2.94 7.88
C TRP A 13 11.99 -4.03 7.73
N LEU A 14 10.83 -3.69 7.15
CA LEU A 14 9.75 -4.65 6.88
C LEU A 14 10.17 -5.81 5.98
N SER A 15 11.13 -5.58 5.06
CA SER A 15 11.65 -6.63 4.19
C SER A 15 12.48 -7.69 4.92
N PHE A 16 13.00 -7.40 6.10
CA PHE A 16 13.76 -8.35 6.93
C PHE A 16 12.93 -9.04 8.01
N VAL A 17 11.63 -8.71 8.11
CA VAL A 17 10.71 -9.36 9.05
C VAL A 17 10.61 -10.85 8.71
N ARG A 18 10.95 -11.68 9.70
CA ARG A 18 10.86 -13.12 9.59
C ARG A 18 9.50 -13.62 10.11
N PRO A 19 8.96 -14.72 9.57
CA PRO A 19 7.66 -15.26 9.98
C PRO A 19 7.63 -15.78 11.43
N ASP A 20 8.79 -16.01 12.05
CA ASP A 20 8.97 -16.44 13.45
C ASP A 20 9.25 -15.26 14.43
N GLY A 21 9.24 -14.02 13.94
CA GLY A 21 9.53 -12.81 14.71
C GLY A 21 8.40 -12.33 15.64
N SER A 22 8.70 -11.33 16.46
CA SER A 22 7.72 -10.71 17.37
C SER A 22 7.10 -9.49 16.72
N PHE A 23 5.77 -9.51 16.54
CA PHE A 23 5.01 -8.38 15.98
C PHE A 23 5.37 -7.03 16.61
N TRP A 24 5.52 -7.02 17.94
CA TRP A 24 5.79 -5.81 18.73
C TRP A 24 7.16 -5.19 18.44
N VAL A 25 8.13 -5.98 17.99
CA VAL A 25 9.51 -5.55 17.78
C VAL A 25 9.83 -5.38 16.30
N ASP A 26 9.25 -6.24 15.45
CA ASP A 26 9.63 -6.34 14.05
C ASP A 26 8.67 -5.59 13.13
N VAL A 27 7.38 -5.56 13.45
CA VAL A 27 6.33 -5.04 12.55
C VAL A 27 5.79 -3.70 13.03
N LEU A 28 5.47 -3.59 14.33
CA LEU A 28 4.86 -2.38 14.89
C LEU A 28 5.75 -1.14 14.73
N PRO A 29 7.05 -1.14 15.11
CA PRO A 29 7.87 0.06 14.99
C PRO A 29 8.17 0.39 13.53
N ALA A 30 8.35 -0.61 12.65
CA ALA A 30 8.51 -0.38 11.22
C ALA A 30 7.25 0.23 10.58
N SER A 31 6.05 -0.21 11.00
CA SER A 31 4.77 0.34 10.54
C SER A 31 4.55 1.77 11.01
N LEU A 32 4.88 2.08 12.26
CA LEU A 32 4.88 3.45 12.80
C LEU A 32 5.85 4.35 12.03
N LEU A 33 7.06 3.86 11.76
CA LEU A 33 8.06 4.59 11.00
C LEU A 33 7.60 4.83 9.54
N ALA A 34 6.97 3.84 8.92
CA ALA A 34 6.36 3.97 7.59
C ALA A 34 5.24 5.01 7.61
N ALA A 35 4.35 4.98 8.59
CA ALA A 35 3.25 5.94 8.72
C ALA A 35 3.78 7.38 8.90
N LEU A 36 4.80 7.57 9.73
CA LEU A 36 5.46 8.87 9.91
C LEU A 36 6.16 9.34 8.64
N GLY A 37 6.93 8.47 7.99
CA GLY A 37 7.62 8.77 6.73
C GLY A 37 6.63 9.15 5.62
N MET A 38 5.53 8.39 5.51
CA MET A 38 4.44 8.67 4.58
C MET A 38 3.81 10.03 4.88
N SER A 39 3.47 10.32 6.13
CA SER A 39 2.84 11.60 6.51
C SER A 39 3.74 12.80 6.21
N LEU A 40 5.04 12.71 6.54
CA LEU A 40 6.03 13.75 6.22
C LEU A 40 6.28 13.92 4.72
N ALA A 41 6.14 12.88 3.92
CA ALA A 41 6.33 12.95 2.47
C ALA A 41 5.06 13.43 1.75
N PHE A 42 3.89 13.00 2.21
CA PHE A 42 2.62 13.17 1.51
C PHE A 42 2.09 14.61 1.59
N ILE A 43 2.13 15.22 2.78
CA ILE A 43 1.65 16.60 3.01
C ILE A 43 2.33 17.62 2.06
N PRO A 44 3.67 17.72 2.02
CA PRO A 44 4.34 18.65 1.11
C PRO A 44 4.22 18.25 -0.36
N SER A 45 4.10 16.95 -0.67
CA SER A 45 3.94 16.49 -2.05
C SER A 45 2.58 16.88 -2.65
N LEU A 46 1.49 16.85 -1.87
CA LEU A 46 0.20 17.33 -2.33
C LEU A 46 0.20 18.84 -2.55
N GLY A 47 0.78 19.59 -1.60
CA GLY A 47 0.85 21.05 -1.69
C GLY A 47 1.64 21.51 -2.90
N THR A 48 2.77 20.87 -3.19
CA THR A 48 3.58 21.15 -4.40
C THR A 48 2.87 20.74 -5.69
N ALA A 49 2.20 19.59 -5.72
CA ALA A 49 1.46 19.13 -6.91
C ALA A 49 0.31 20.07 -7.28
N ILE A 50 -0.45 20.55 -6.29
CA ILE A 50 -1.59 21.46 -6.51
C ILE A 50 -1.10 22.89 -6.80
N SER A 51 -0.05 23.35 -6.11
CA SER A 51 0.55 24.68 -6.32
C SER A 51 1.19 24.86 -7.69
N ALA A 52 1.50 23.77 -8.40
CA ALA A 52 2.08 23.83 -9.74
C ALA A 52 1.05 24.13 -10.85
N ALA A 53 -0.25 24.02 -10.54
CA ALA A 53 -1.32 24.30 -11.50
C ALA A 53 -1.79 25.76 -11.38
N PRO A 54 -2.10 26.44 -12.50
CA PRO A 54 -2.81 27.71 -12.48
C PRO A 54 -4.11 27.59 -11.66
N PRO A 55 -4.51 28.62 -10.90
CA PRO A 55 -5.70 28.56 -10.03
C PRO A 55 -7.01 28.28 -10.80
N GLU A 56 -7.03 28.61 -12.09
CA GLU A 56 -8.11 28.30 -13.04
C GLU A 56 -8.21 26.81 -13.42
N ASP A 57 -7.13 26.04 -13.28
CA ASP A 57 -7.06 24.61 -13.59
C ASP A 57 -7.12 23.69 -12.35
N GLY A 58 -7.36 24.25 -11.16
CA GLY A 58 -7.36 23.48 -9.91
C GLY A 58 -8.33 22.29 -9.91
N GLY A 59 -9.47 22.41 -10.60
CA GLY A 59 -10.43 21.32 -10.78
C GLY A 59 -9.91 20.19 -11.66
N LEU A 60 -9.21 20.50 -12.75
CA LEU A 60 -8.57 19.52 -13.63
C LEU A 60 -7.39 18.84 -12.93
N ALA A 61 -6.56 19.62 -12.21
CA ALA A 61 -5.45 19.12 -11.42
C ALA A 61 -5.91 18.12 -10.34
N SER A 62 -6.96 18.47 -9.58
CA SER A 62 -7.57 17.59 -8.58
C SER A 62 -8.14 16.31 -9.21
N GLY A 63 -8.80 16.43 -10.37
CA GLY A 63 -9.31 15.29 -11.13
C GLY A 63 -8.21 14.31 -11.54
N ILE A 64 -7.10 14.81 -12.08
CA ILE A 64 -5.94 14.00 -12.47
C ILE A 64 -5.32 13.29 -11.26
N VAL A 65 -5.16 14.00 -10.14
CA VAL A 65 -4.61 13.43 -8.90
C VAL A 65 -5.53 12.32 -8.37
N ASN A 66 -6.85 12.53 -8.35
CA ASN A 66 -7.81 11.54 -7.87
C ASN A 66 -7.83 10.27 -8.73
N VAL A 67 -7.84 10.40 -10.06
CA VAL A 67 -7.77 9.24 -10.97
C VAL A 67 -6.44 8.50 -10.77
N SER A 68 -5.33 9.23 -10.62
CA SER A 68 -4.03 8.63 -10.33
C SER A 68 -4.04 7.81 -9.04
N TYR A 69 -4.68 8.32 -7.97
CA TYR A 69 -4.87 7.55 -6.73
C TYR A 69 -5.74 6.31 -6.92
N GLN A 70 -6.84 6.40 -7.67
CA GLN A 70 -7.70 5.25 -7.93
C GLN A 70 -6.97 4.17 -8.74
N VAL A 71 -6.23 4.56 -9.78
CA VAL A 71 -5.40 3.63 -10.57
C VAL A 71 -4.35 2.97 -9.69
N GLY A 72 -3.65 3.74 -8.86
CA GLY A 72 -2.67 3.22 -7.92
C GLY A 72 -3.27 2.22 -6.91
N SER A 73 -4.44 2.53 -6.36
CA SER A 73 -5.17 1.64 -5.44
C SER A 73 -5.56 0.32 -6.10
N ALA A 74 -6.13 0.38 -7.31
CA ALA A 74 -6.51 -0.81 -8.08
C ALA A 74 -5.31 -1.70 -8.39
N LEU A 75 -4.17 -1.10 -8.78
CA LEU A 75 -2.92 -1.83 -9.02
C LEU A 75 -2.37 -2.47 -7.74
N GLY A 76 -2.38 -1.75 -6.61
CA GLY A 76 -1.93 -2.27 -5.33
C GLY A 76 -2.74 -3.48 -4.87
N LEU A 77 -4.06 -3.38 -4.96
CA LEU A 77 -4.97 -4.49 -4.67
C LEU A 77 -4.71 -5.69 -5.60
N ALA A 78 -4.52 -5.45 -6.90
CA ALA A 78 -4.22 -6.53 -7.85
C ALA A 78 -2.97 -7.32 -7.47
N VAL A 79 -1.88 -6.63 -7.09
CA VAL A 79 -0.64 -7.28 -6.64
C VAL A 79 -0.86 -8.12 -5.38
N VAL A 80 -1.58 -7.58 -4.39
CA VAL A 80 -1.90 -8.31 -3.14
C VAL A 80 -2.71 -9.57 -3.45
N THR A 81 -3.75 -9.46 -4.27
CA THR A 81 -4.59 -10.59 -4.68
C THR A 81 -3.80 -11.65 -5.43
N ILE A 82 -2.92 -11.26 -6.35
CA ILE A 82 -2.05 -12.20 -7.09
C ILE A 82 -1.15 -12.98 -6.12
N ARG A 83 -0.59 -12.32 -5.09
CA ARG A 83 0.21 -13.01 -4.07
C ARG A 83 -0.63 -13.96 -3.23
N GLY A 84 -1.82 -13.54 -2.79
CA GLY A 84 -2.74 -14.38 -2.03
C GLY A 84 -3.15 -15.65 -2.80
N ASN A 85 -3.47 -15.52 -4.08
CA ASN A 85 -3.84 -16.66 -4.93
C ASN A 85 -2.70 -17.65 -5.16
N ARG A 86 -1.42 -17.22 -5.10
CA ARG A 86 -0.29 -18.16 -5.17
C ARG A 86 -0.10 -18.99 -3.91
N SER A 87 -0.56 -18.50 -2.76
CA SER A 87 -0.51 -19.22 -1.48
C SER A 87 -1.68 -20.21 -1.33
N ALA A 88 -2.77 -20.01 -2.06
CA ALA A 88 -3.87 -20.95 -2.14
C ALA A 88 -3.51 -22.06 -3.15
N ALA A 89 -2.75 -23.07 -2.71
CA ALA A 89 -2.82 -24.36 -3.37
C ALA A 89 -4.29 -24.83 -3.36
N PRO A 90 -4.82 -25.44 -4.44
CA PRO A 90 -6.18 -25.94 -4.44
C PRO A 90 -6.32 -26.99 -3.34
N THR A 91 -6.95 -26.64 -2.23
CA THR A 91 -7.50 -27.63 -1.31
C THR A 91 -8.65 -28.26 -2.07
N ASP A 92 -8.47 -29.51 -2.48
CA ASP A 92 -9.45 -30.35 -3.15
C ASP A 92 -10.78 -30.25 -2.40
N ALA A 93 -11.73 -29.49 -2.95
CA ALA A 93 -13.10 -29.51 -2.50
C ALA A 93 -13.68 -30.86 -2.91
N ASP A 94 -13.81 -31.77 -1.96
CA ASP A 94 -14.42 -33.08 -2.12
C ASP A 94 -15.83 -32.94 -2.74
N PRO A 95 -16.07 -33.45 -3.95
CA PRO A 95 -17.37 -33.37 -4.62
C PRO A 95 -18.46 -34.25 -3.99
N ALA A 96 -18.17 -35.01 -2.92
CA ALA A 96 -19.13 -35.94 -2.31
C ALA A 96 -20.27 -35.29 -1.50
N GLU A 97 -20.16 -34.02 -1.07
CA GLU A 97 -21.20 -33.39 -0.21
C GLU A 97 -22.43 -32.89 -0.97
N LYS A 98 -22.39 -32.81 -2.32
CA LYS A 98 -23.50 -32.22 -3.12
C LYS A 98 -24.57 -33.22 -3.62
N VAL A 99 -24.48 -34.50 -3.28
CA VAL A 99 -25.43 -35.52 -3.79
C VAL A 99 -26.56 -35.87 -2.79
N THR A 100 -26.52 -35.36 -1.56
CA THR A 100 -27.50 -35.74 -0.51
C THR A 100 -28.49 -34.64 -0.11
N ALA A 101 -28.72 -33.64 -0.96
CA ALA A 101 -29.74 -32.60 -0.74
C ALA A 101 -30.85 -32.67 -1.80
#